data_AF-R7RZL5-F1
#
_entry.id   AF-R7RZL5-F1
#
_cell.length_a   1.000
_cell.length_b   1.000
_cell.length_c   1.000
_cell.angle_alpha   90.00
_cell.angle_beta   90.00
_cell.angle_gamma   90.00
#
_symmetry.space_group_name_H-M   'P 1'
#
loop_
_entity.id
_entity.type
_entity.pdbx_description
1 polymer ?
#
loop_
_entity_poly.entity_id
_entity_poly.type
_entity_poly.pdbx_seq_one_letter_code
_entity_poly.pdbx_strand_id
1 'polypeptide(L)'
;TISYAAQSPWLRHQSIKENILFGYPYDEKRYEEVVESCALGPDSKILEDGDETEIGARGVSLSGRQKARVALARAVYAPTKYVLLDDPLSAVVRMLHSDIFCSPT
;
A
#
# COMPACT_ATOMS: atom_id res chain seq x y z
N THR A 1 1.17 -0.02 18.57
CA THR A 1 1.72 -0.86 17.49
C THR A 1 2.29 0.02 16.40
N ILE A 2 3.41 -0.38 15.80
CA ILE A 2 4.15 0.35 14.76
C ILE A 2 4.06 -0.46 13.45
N SER A 3 3.82 0.19 12.32
CA SER A 3 4.02 -0.38 10.98
C SER A 3 5.27 0.20 10.33
N TYR A 4 5.81 -0.49 9.33
CA TYR A 4 7.08 -0.12 8.69
C TYR A 4 6.99 -0.30 7.18
N ALA A 5 7.47 0.69 6.43
CA ALA A 5 7.67 0.62 4.99
C ALA A 5 9.17 0.78 4.69
N ALA A 6 9.78 -0.27 4.16
CA ALA A 6 11.20 -0.31 3.82
C ALA A 6 11.50 0.36 2.47
N GLN A 7 12.72 0.87 2.29
CA GLN A 7 13.20 1.44 1.02
C GLN A 7 13.17 0.39 -0.12
N SER A 8 13.49 -0.86 0.19
CA SER A 8 13.40 -2.00 -0.73
C SER A 8 12.40 -3.03 -0.17
N PRO A 9 11.09 -2.83 -0.41
CA PRO A 9 10.09 -3.69 0.20
C PRO A 9 9.96 -5.01 -0.53
N TRP A 10 9.64 -6.04 0.25
CA TRP A 10 9.24 -7.33 -0.27
C TRP A 10 7.71 -7.41 -0.34
N LEU A 11 7.21 -8.04 -1.40
CA LEU A 11 5.80 -8.32 -1.61
C LEU A 11 5.60 -9.84 -1.62
N ARG A 12 4.47 -10.30 -1.09
CA ARG A 12 4.05 -11.70 -1.14
C ARG A 12 3.66 -12.06 -2.58
N HIS A 13 3.79 -13.34 -2.89
CA HIS A 13 3.24 -13.92 -4.12
C HIS A 13 1.72 -14.08 -4.01
N GLN A 14 1.03 -12.93 -4.01
CA GLN A 14 -0.41 -12.76 -3.88
C GLN A 14 -0.79 -11.50 -4.68
N SER A 15 -2.09 -11.21 -4.79
CA SER A 15 -2.58 -9.97 -5.40
C SER A 15 -2.04 -8.70 -4.72
N ILE A 16 -2.11 -7.57 -5.42
CA ILE A 16 -1.76 -6.25 -4.86
C ILE A 16 -2.63 -5.96 -3.64
N LYS A 17 -3.92 -6.23 -3.73
CA LYS A 17 -4.89 -6.07 -2.64
C LYS A 17 -4.51 -6.89 -1.41
N GLU A 18 -4.19 -8.18 -1.57
CA GLU A 18 -3.74 -9.02 -0.45
C GLU A 18 -2.42 -8.53 0.14
N ASN A 19 -1.55 -7.96 -0.68
CA ASN A 19 -0.33 -7.32 -0.21
C ASN A 19 -0.59 -6.05 0.60
N ILE A 20 -1.68 -5.31 0.34
CA ILE A 20 -2.08 -4.11 1.11
C ILE A 20 -2.80 -4.53 2.40
N LEU A 21 -3.77 -5.45 2.31
CA LEU A 21 -4.53 -5.95 3.45
C LEU A 21 -3.64 -6.69 4.45
N PHE A 22 -2.73 -7.51 3.95
CA PHE A 22 -1.71 -8.21 4.73
C PHE A 22 -2.27 -8.99 5.93
N GLY A 23 -3.46 -9.58 5.77
CA GLY A 23 -4.17 -10.35 6.79
C GLY A 23 -5.13 -9.55 7.67
N TYR A 24 -5.25 -8.23 7.47
CA TYR A 24 -6.32 -7.44 8.09
C TYR A 24 -7.64 -7.58 7.31
N PRO A 25 -8.80 -7.46 7.99
CA PRO A 25 -10.09 -7.46 7.32
C PRO A 25 -10.17 -6.39 6.24
N TYR A 26 -10.86 -6.70 5.13
CA TYR A 26 -11.17 -5.74 4.09
C TYR A 26 -12.25 -4.76 4.57
N ASP A 27 -11.89 -3.48 4.61
CA ASP A 27 -12.79 -2.34 4.81
C ASP A 27 -12.70 -1.50 3.54
N GLU A 28 -13.77 -1.53 2.74
CA GLU A 28 -13.83 -0.90 1.43
C GLU A 28 -13.50 0.60 1.49
N LYS A 29 -14.10 1.32 2.44
CA LYS A 29 -13.88 2.77 2.58
C LYS A 29 -12.43 3.07 2.94
N ARG A 30 -11.88 2.37 3.93
CA ARG A 30 -10.48 2.54 4.34
C ARG A 30 -9.53 2.17 3.20
N TYR A 31 -9.84 1.10 2.47
CA TYR A 31 -9.01 0.61 1.37
C TYR A 31 -8.94 1.65 0.25
N GLU A 32 -10.09 2.20 -0.17
CA GLU A 32 -10.16 3.27 -1.17
C GLU A 32 -9.36 4.51 -0.75
N GLU A 33 -9.52 4.97 0.49
CA GLU A 33 -8.76 6.09 1.05
C GLU A 33 -7.24 5.85 1.01
N VAL A 34 -6.80 4.64 1.35
CA VAL A 34 -5.38 4.25 1.31
C VAL A 34 -4.86 4.19 -0.12
N VAL A 35 -5.60 3.57 -1.04
CA VAL A 35 -5.22 3.45 -2.46
C VAL A 35 -5.08 4.83 -3.12
N GLU A 36 -6.00 5.74 -2.81
CA GLU A 36 -5.95 7.13 -3.29
C GLU A 36 -4.74 7.88 -2.69
N SER A 37 -4.58 7.85 -1.36
CA SER A 37 -3.53 8.57 -0.65
C SER A 37 -2.12 8.09 -1.01
N CYS A 38 -1.97 6.80 -1.32
CA CYS A 38 -0.71 6.20 -1.75
C CYS A 38 -0.48 6.32 -3.27
N ALA A 39 -1.35 7.04 -3.99
CA ALA A 39 -1.28 7.24 -5.43
C ALA A 39 -1.18 5.94 -6.24
N LEU A 40 -1.89 4.89 -5.79
CA LEU A 40 -1.92 3.58 -6.46
C LEU A 40 -2.93 3.52 -7.61
N GLY A 41 -3.90 4.44 -7.65
CA GLY A 41 -4.92 4.49 -8.72
C GLY A 41 -4.35 4.45 -10.15
N PRO A 42 -3.32 5.24 -10.51
CA PRO A 42 -2.68 5.16 -11.82
C PRO A 42 -2.00 3.81 -12.08
N ASP A 43 -1.40 3.18 -11.06
CA ASP A 43 -0.77 1.87 -11.22
C ASP A 43 -1.81 0.78 -11.49
N SER A 44 -2.90 0.76 -10.72
CA SER A 44 -3.99 -0.20 -10.91
C SER A 44 -4.64 -0.06 -12.30
N LYS A 45 -4.74 1.16 -12.86
CA LYS A 45 -5.32 1.36 -14.21
C LYS A 45 -4.47 0.81 -15.35
N ILE A 46 -3.17 0.63 -15.13
CA ILE A 46 -2.24 0.12 -16.16
C ILE A 46 -2.18 -1.41 -16.12
N LEU A 47 -2.64 -2.02 -15.03
CA LEU A 47 -2.69 -3.47 -14.87
C LEU A 47 -4.05 -4.02 -15.35
N GLU A 48 -4.04 -5.12 -16.10
CA GLU A 48 -5.25 -5.71 -16.69
C GLU A 48 -6.31 -6.07 -15.63
N ASP A 49 -5.87 -6.64 -14.50
CA ASP A 49 -6.74 -7.05 -13.39
C ASP A 49 -6.75 -6.04 -12.22
N GLY A 50 -6.23 -4.83 -12.44
CA GLY A 50 -6.19 -3.81 -11.40
C GLY A 50 -5.41 -4.25 -10.15
N ASP A 51 -6.04 -4.12 -8.98
CA ASP A 51 -5.48 -4.51 -7.69
C ASP A 51 -5.62 -6.02 -7.37
N GLU A 52 -6.40 -6.76 -8.15
CA GLU A 52 -6.45 -8.22 -8.10
C GLU A 52 -5.28 -8.87 -8.88
N THR A 53 -4.46 -8.06 -9.56
CA THR A 53 -3.26 -8.52 -10.26
C THR A 53 -2.30 -9.26 -9.32
N GLU A 54 -1.99 -10.51 -9.66
CA GLU A 54 -1.05 -11.36 -8.93
C GLU A 54 0.41 -10.92 -9.11
N ILE A 55 1.19 -10.95 -8.02
CA ILE A 55 2.62 -10.62 -8.02
C ILE A 55 3.46 -11.89 -7.94
N GLY A 56 4.54 -12.02 -8.72
CA GLY A 56 5.53 -13.09 -8.54
C GLY A 56 5.77 -13.94 -9.79
N ALA A 57 6.24 -15.19 -9.59
CA ALA A 57 6.78 -16.04 -10.66
C ALA A 57 5.82 -16.34 -11.83
N ARG A 58 4.51 -16.26 -11.61
CA ARG A 58 3.48 -16.40 -12.65
C ARG A 58 2.62 -15.13 -12.81
N GLY A 59 2.96 -14.07 -12.09
CA GLY A 59 2.24 -12.81 -12.06
C GLY A 59 3.06 -11.67 -12.65
N VAL A 60 2.64 -10.44 -12.39
CA VAL A 60 3.30 -9.24 -12.90
C VAL A 60 4.49 -8.88 -12.01
N SER A 61 5.60 -8.48 -12.63
CA SER A 61 6.73 -7.88 -11.93
C SER A 61 6.53 -6.37 -11.82
N LEU A 62 6.26 -5.87 -10.62
CA LEU A 62 6.17 -4.43 -10.35
C LEU A 62 7.54 -3.74 -10.41
N SER A 63 7.55 -2.49 -10.88
CA SER A 63 8.71 -1.60 -10.76
C SER A 63 9.05 -1.32 -9.29
N GLY A 64 10.27 -0.87 -8.99
CA GLY A 64 10.67 -0.51 -7.62
C GLY A 64 9.74 0.52 -6.98
N ARG A 65 9.30 1.55 -7.74
CA ARG A 65 8.38 2.58 -7.25
C ARG A 65 6.97 2.04 -6.97
N GLN A 66 6.49 1.13 -7.80
CA GLN A 66 5.20 0.45 -7.56
C GLN A 66 5.27 -0.41 -6.30
N LYS A 67 6.35 -1.18 -6.12
CA LYS A 67 6.56 -1.96 -4.89
C LYS A 67 6.60 -1.06 -3.65
N ALA A 68 7.26 0.09 -3.74
CA ALA A 68 7.30 1.09 -2.68
C ALA A 68 5.90 1.61 -2.31
N ARG A 69 5.06 1.96 -3.31
CA ARG A 69 3.68 2.41 -3.07
C ARG A 69 2.79 1.32 -2.46
N VAL A 70 2.91 0.07 -2.90
CA VAL A 70 2.17 -1.07 -2.31
C VAL A 70 2.59 -1.31 -0.86
N ALA A 71 3.88 -1.24 -0.55
CA ALA A 71 4.39 -1.42 0.81
C ALA A 71 4.02 -0.26 1.74
N LEU A 72 4.01 0.96 1.22
CA LEU A 72 3.48 2.13 1.92
C LEU A 72 1.99 1.94 2.23
N ALA A 73 1.19 1.58 1.23
CA ALA A 73 -0.24 1.32 1.40
C ALA A 73 -0.50 0.23 2.45
N ARG A 74 0.30 -0.85 2.45
CA ARG A 74 0.28 -1.87 3.51
C ARG A 74 0.51 -1.28 4.90
N ALA A 75 1.54 -0.46 5.04
CA ALA A 75 1.90 0.12 6.33
C ALA A 75 0.85 1.13 6.83
N VAL A 76 0.22 1.86 5.91
CA VAL A 76 -0.86 2.83 6.17
C VAL A 76 -2.19 2.13 6.47
N TYR A 77 -2.52 1.06 5.74
CA TYR A 77 -3.75 0.29 5.95
C TYR A 77 -3.77 -0.39 7.32
N ALA A 78 -2.62 -0.89 7.77
CA ALA A 78 -2.48 -1.54 9.07
C ALA A 78 -2.99 -0.64 10.21
N PRO A 79 -3.79 -1.17 11.16
CA PRO A 79 -4.33 -0.42 12.31
C PRO A 79 -3.21 -0.14 13.33
N THR A 80 -2.35 0.81 13.00
CA THR A 80 -1.15 1.16 13.77
C THR A 80 -1.15 2.65 14.10
N LYS A 81 -0.52 3.01 15.22
CA LYS A 81 -0.47 4.40 15.70
C LYS A 81 0.67 5.19 15.06
N TYR A 82 1.70 4.47 14.61
CA TYR A 82 2.90 5.06 14.04
C TYR A 82 3.31 4.24 12.82
N VAL A 83 3.61 4.92 11.71
CA VAL A 83 4.21 4.32 10.52
C VAL A 83 5.64 4.83 10.42
N LEU A 84 6.61 3.92 10.38
CA LEU A 84 8.00 4.24 10.12
C LEU A 84 8.29 4.08 8.62
N LEU A 85 8.78 5.13 7.98
CA LEU A 85 9.09 5.14 6.56
C LEU A 85 10.59 5.28 6.36
N ASP A 86 11.17 4.33 5.64
CA ASP A 86 12.57 4.34 5.26
C ASP A 86 12.68 4.87 3.82
N ASP A 87 13.12 6.14 3.69
CA ASP A 87 13.16 6.91 2.44
C ASP A 87 11.79 7.14 1.75
N PRO A 88 10.87 7.89 2.40
CA PRO A 88 9.50 8.11 1.92
C PRO A 88 9.42 8.94 0.64
N LEU A 89 10.46 9.71 0.29
CA LEU A 89 10.44 10.63 -0.87
C LEU A 89 10.48 9.88 -2.21
N SER A 90 10.88 8.60 -2.19
CA SER A 90 10.86 7.72 -3.36
C SER A 90 9.45 7.23 -3.74
N ALA A 91 8.52 7.21 -2.77
CA ALA A 91 7.12 6.85 -2.93
C ALA A 91 6.25 8.11 -2.84
N VAL A 92 5.60 8.49 -3.94
CA VAL A 92 4.75 9.69 -3.94
C VAL A 92 3.51 9.45 -3.08
N VAL A 93 3.49 10.02 -1.87
CA VAL A 93 2.31 10.04 -1.00
C VAL A 93 1.61 11.37 -1.19
N ARG A 94 0.31 11.34 -1.48
CA ARG A 94 -0.56 12.51 -1.33
C ARG A 94 -1.31 12.36 -0.01
N MET A 95 -0.92 13.15 0.98
CA MET A 95 -1.62 13.18 2.26
C MET A 95 -2.99 13.84 2.06
N LEU A 96 -4.03 13.04 1.82
CA LEU A 96 -5.41 13.49 1.88
C LEU A 96 -5.85 13.37 3.35
N HIS A 97 -5.92 14.52 4.03
CA HIS A 97 -6.31 14.67 5.44
C HIS A 97 -5.34 14.13 6.51
N SER A 98 -5.33 14.83 7.66
CA SER A 98 -4.63 14.50 8.90
C SER A 98 -5.08 13.19 9.58
N ASP A 99 -6.10 12.54 9.03
CA ASP A 99 -6.91 11.55 9.75
C ASP A 99 -6.38 10.11 9.56
N ILE A 100 -5.55 9.86 8.54
CA ILE A 100 -4.99 8.53 8.27
C ILE A 100 -4.00 8.08 9.35
N PHE A 101 -3.28 9.03 9.96
CA PHE A 101 -2.26 8.77 10.98
C PHE A 101 -2.75 8.98 12.41
N CYS A 102 -3.90 9.62 12.58
CA CYS A 102 -4.41 9.96 13.90
C CYS A 102 -5.90 9.61 13.95
N SER A 103 -6.21 8.38 14.36
CA SER A 103 -7.50 8.17 15.01
C SER A 103 -7.41 8.85 16.38
N PRO A 104 -8.26 9.85 16.69
CA PRO A 104 -8.46 10.22 18.07
C PRO A 104 -9.16 9.04 18.74
N THR A 105 -8.55 8.53 19.80
CA THR A 105 -9.30 7.82 20.86
C THR A 105 -10.46 8.67 21.33
#